data_AF-A0A9P6NHD6-F1
#
_entry.id   AF-A0A9P6NHD6-F1
#
_cell.length_a   1.000
_cell.length_b   1.000
_cell.length_c   1.000
_cell.angle_alpha   90.00
_cell.angle_beta   90.00
_cell.angle_gamma   90.00
#
_symmetry.space_group_name_H-M   'P 1'
#
loop_
_entity.id
_entity.type
_entity.pdbx_description
1 polymer ?
#
loop_
_entity_poly.entity_id
_entity_poly.type
_entity_poly.pdbx_seq_one_letter_code
_entity_poly.pdbx_strand_id
1 'polypeptide(L)'
;MKTPTLPSPSNQGRCSDIKQDLVNCIIKSDCVLQPPYRTPKDCLQNHLSELPEECLHLRYAFFDCKRGLLDMRKRFRGLDPSQRIEKAIDASKLESPGSTT
;
A
#
# COMPACT_ATOMS: atom_id res chain seq x y z
N MET A 1 -2.88 -19.79 10.41
CA MET A 1 -2.34 -20.33 9.15
C MET A 1 -2.57 -19.31 8.04
N LYS A 2 -1.58 -18.49 7.69
CA LYS A 2 -1.45 -17.81 6.40
C LYS A 2 -0.16 -16.99 6.40
N THR A 3 0.89 -17.56 5.84
CA THR A 3 1.99 -16.78 5.25
C THR A 3 2.52 -17.58 4.07
N PRO A 4 2.04 -17.34 2.84
CA PRO A 4 2.80 -17.70 1.67
C PRO A 4 3.83 -16.60 1.46
N THR A 5 5.04 -16.85 1.94
CA THR A 5 6.22 -16.04 1.64
C THR A 5 6.67 -16.33 0.20
N LEU A 6 6.98 -15.25 -0.53
CA LEU A 6 7.71 -15.15 -1.82
C LEU A 6 6.93 -15.32 -3.15
N PRO A 7 7.26 -14.52 -4.19
CA PRO A 7 8.60 -14.50 -4.79
C PRO A 7 9.25 -13.11 -4.98
N SER A 8 10.54 -13.02 -4.62
CA SER A 8 11.46 -11.98 -5.10
C SER A 8 11.83 -12.27 -6.57
N PRO A 9 11.92 -11.24 -7.43
CA PRO A 9 13.22 -11.01 -8.07
C PRO A 9 13.57 -9.51 -8.13
N SER A 10 14.61 -9.15 -7.38
CA SER A 10 15.70 -8.22 -7.77
C SER A 10 15.36 -6.99 -8.63
N ASN A 11 14.54 -6.07 -8.12
CA ASN A 11 14.71 -4.61 -8.24
C ASN A 11 13.83 -3.93 -7.18
N GLN A 12 14.36 -3.76 -5.97
CA GLN A 12 13.62 -3.48 -4.74
C GLN A 12 13.45 -1.98 -4.51
N GLY A 13 12.51 -1.37 -5.23
CA GLY A 13 12.02 -0.04 -4.87
C GLY A 13 11.14 -0.12 -3.62
N ARG A 14 11.11 0.95 -2.81
CA ARG A 14 10.04 1.11 -1.81
C ARG A 14 8.70 0.95 -2.56
N CYS A 15 7.78 0.11 -2.07
CA CYS A 15 6.54 -0.35 -2.74
C CYS A 15 6.67 -1.55 -3.70
N SER A 16 7.81 -2.26 -3.77
CA SER A 16 7.96 -3.47 -4.58
C SER A 16 6.95 -4.56 -4.22
N ASP A 17 6.69 -4.73 -2.93
CA ASP A 17 5.89 -5.86 -2.43
C ASP A 17 4.42 -5.67 -2.82
N ILE A 18 3.90 -4.46 -2.59
CA ILE A 18 2.54 -4.08 -3.01
C ILE A 18 2.38 -4.20 -4.53
N LYS A 19 3.43 -3.88 -5.30
CA LYS A 19 3.40 -4.05 -6.77
C LYS A 19 3.29 -5.52 -7.15
N GLN A 20 4.04 -6.40 -6.49
CA GLN A 20 3.99 -7.83 -6.75
C GLN A 20 2.62 -8.41 -6.41
N ASP A 21 2.06 -8.03 -5.26
CA ASP A 21 0.72 -8.45 -4.85
C ASP A 21 -0.34 -7.98 -5.86
N LEU A 22 -0.25 -6.74 -6.33
CA LEU A 22 -1.15 -6.22 -7.36
C LEU A 22 -1.06 -7.02 -8.66
N VAL A 23 0.15 -7.31 -9.14
CA VAL A 23 0.36 -8.13 -10.35
C VAL A 23 -0.21 -9.53 -10.17
N ASN A 24 0.06 -10.15 -9.02
CA ASN A 24 -0.45 -11.47 -8.68
C ASN A 24 -1.99 -11.49 -8.60
N CYS A 25 -2.60 -10.41 -8.10
CA CYS A 25 -4.05 -10.26 -8.06
C CYS A 25 -4.65 -10.19 -9.47
N ILE A 26 -4.08 -9.38 -10.36
CA ILE A 26 -4.60 -9.18 -11.71
C ILE A 26 -4.48 -10.46 -12.55
N ILE A 27 -3.38 -11.20 -12.45
CA ILE A 27 -3.20 -12.46 -13.19
C ILE A 27 -4.26 -13.51 -12.79
N LYS A 28 -4.74 -13.46 -11.54
CA LYS A 28 -5.80 -14.34 -11.03
C LYS A 28 -7.21 -13.83 -11.31
N SER A 29 -7.35 -12.59 -11.76
CA SER A 29 -8.65 -11.95 -11.97
C SER A 29 -9.27 -12.33 -13.31
N ASP A 30 -10.59 -12.21 -13.39
CA ASP A 30 -11.38 -12.56 -14.57
C ASP A 30 -10.99 -11.75 -15.81
N CYS A 31 -10.51 -10.51 -15.68
CA CYS A 31 -10.09 -9.69 -16.81
C CYS A 31 -8.98 -10.33 -17.68
N VAL A 32 -8.10 -11.13 -17.07
CA VAL A 32 -7.02 -11.85 -17.77
C VAL A 32 -7.44 -13.28 -18.12
N LEU A 33 -8.24 -13.92 -17.26
CA LEU A 33 -8.62 -15.32 -17.40
C LEU A 33 -9.80 -15.56 -18.35
N GLN A 34 -10.70 -14.57 -18.50
CA GLN A 34 -11.87 -14.67 -19.37
C GLN A 34 -11.59 -14.08 -20.76
N PRO A 35 -12.21 -14.64 -21.82
CA PRO A 35 -12.17 -14.04 -23.15
C PRO A 35 -12.79 -12.63 -23.07
N PRO A 36 -12.16 -11.59 -23.64
CA PRO A 36 -11.20 -11.63 -24.76
C PRO A 36 -9.70 -11.74 -24.39
N TYR A 37 -9.32 -12.22 -23.20
CA TYR A 37 -7.94 -12.38 -22.73
C TYR A 37 -7.12 -11.09 -22.85
N ARG A 38 -7.25 -10.23 -21.85
CA ARG A 38 -6.59 -8.93 -21.87
C ARG A 38 -5.23 -8.98 -21.18
N THR A 39 -4.35 -8.07 -21.57
CA THR A 39 -3.09 -7.91 -20.84
C THR A 39 -3.36 -7.28 -19.48
N PRO A 40 -2.59 -7.62 -18.42
CA PRO A 40 -2.74 -7.00 -17.10
C PRO A 40 -2.67 -5.47 -17.13
N LYS A 41 -1.93 -4.90 -18.09
CA LYS A 41 -1.84 -3.45 -18.31
C LYS A 41 -3.14 -2.87 -18.88
N ASP A 42 -3.79 -3.57 -19.81
CA ASP A 42 -5.10 -3.18 -20.37
C ASP A 42 -6.19 -3.22 -19.29
N CYS A 43 -6.16 -4.26 -18.43
CA CYS A 43 -7.08 -4.37 -17.28
C CYS A 43 -6.99 -3.16 -16.35
N LEU A 44 -5.78 -2.67 -16.08
CA LEU A 44 -5.56 -1.50 -15.21
C LEU A 44 -5.92 -0.15 -15.86
N GLN A 45 -5.99 -0.08 -17.19
CA GLN A 45 -6.25 1.17 -17.90
C GLN A 45 -7.71 1.32 -18.29
N ASN A 46 -8.30 0.25 -18.83
CA ASN A 46 -9.59 0.30 -19.51
C ASN A 46 -10.69 -0.49 -18.78
N HIS A 47 -10.32 -1.49 -17.97
CA HIS A 47 -11.28 -2.47 -17.39
C HIS A 47 -11.19 -2.55 -15.86
N LEU A 48 -11.13 -1.38 -15.22
CA LEU A 48 -11.05 -1.30 -13.75
C LEU A 48 -12.31 -1.82 -13.05
N SER A 49 -13.46 -1.71 -13.70
CA SER A 49 -14.74 -2.17 -13.16
C SER A 49 -14.89 -3.69 -13.18
N GLU A 50 -14.12 -4.39 -14.02
CA GLU A 50 -14.12 -5.85 -14.14
C GLU A 50 -13.17 -6.51 -13.12
N LEU A 51 -12.35 -5.71 -12.44
CA LEU A 51 -11.43 -6.20 -11.42
C LEU A 51 -12.14 -6.35 -10.07
N PRO A 52 -11.79 -7.38 -9.29
CA PRO A 52 -12.32 -7.55 -7.95
C PRO A 52 -11.83 -6.42 -7.03
N GLU A 53 -12.64 -6.12 -6.01
CA GLU A 53 -12.38 -5.05 -5.04
C GLU A 53 -11.00 -5.19 -4.36
N GLU A 54 -10.55 -6.43 -4.14
CA GLU A 54 -9.22 -6.72 -3.58
C GLU A 54 -8.09 -6.16 -4.45
N CYS A 55 -8.16 -6.30 -5.78
CA CYS A 55 -7.16 -5.76 -6.69
C CYS A 55 -7.21 -4.23 -6.74
N LEU A 56 -8.41 -3.64 -6.58
CA LEU A 56 -8.56 -2.19 -6.50
C LEU A 56 -7.91 -1.63 -5.23
N HIS A 57 -8.07 -2.29 -4.09
CA HIS A 57 -7.38 -1.92 -2.84
C HIS A 57 -5.86 -1.94 -2.99
N LEU A 58 -5.30 -3.00 -3.58
CA LEU A 58 -3.87 -3.11 -3.84
C LEU A 58 -3.38 -1.99 -4.78
N ARG A 59 -4.18 -1.63 -5.79
CA ARG A 59 -3.90 -0.51 -6.68
C ARG A 59 -3.83 0.80 -5.91
N TYR A 60 -4.81 1.09 -5.06
CA TYR A 60 -4.80 2.29 -4.22
C TYR A 60 -3.59 2.33 -3.30
N ALA A 61 -3.29 1.23 -2.61
CA ALA A 61 -2.12 1.11 -1.74
C ALA A 61 -0.80 1.34 -2.50
N PHE A 62 -0.68 0.81 -3.72
CA PHE A 62 0.51 1.02 -4.56
C PHE A 62 0.65 2.50 -4.97
N PHE A 63 -0.43 3.16 -5.36
CA PHE A 63 -0.41 4.58 -5.70
C PHE A 63 -0.11 5.46 -4.49
N ASP A 64 -0.69 5.18 -3.33
CA ASP A 64 -0.42 5.97 -2.13
C ASP A 64 1.01 5.76 -1.64
N CYS A 65 1.53 4.54 -1.71
CA CYS A 65 2.93 4.25 -1.43
C CYS A 65 3.87 5.02 -2.39
N LYS A 66 3.60 4.99 -3.70
CA LYS A 66 4.39 5.74 -4.70
C LYS A 66 4.29 7.25 -4.48
N ARG A 67 3.10 7.76 -4.14
CA ARG A 67 2.86 9.18 -3.84
C ARG A 67 3.61 9.61 -2.58
N GLY A 68 3.61 8.78 -1.53
CA GLY A 68 4.36 9.03 -0.30
C GLY A 68 5.87 9.07 -0.48
N LEU A 69 6.42 8.38 -1.50
CA LEU A 69 7.85 8.48 -1.84
C LEU A 69 8.22 9.79 -2.53
N LEU A 70 7.30 10.34 -3.32
CA LEU A 70 7.47 11.61 -4.01
C LEU A 70 7.16 12.81 -3.12
N ASP A 71 6.41 12.60 -2.03
CA ASP A 71 6.01 13.66 -1.12
C ASP A 71 7.19 14.13 -0.23
N MET A 72 7.92 15.12 -0.71
CA MET A 72 8.97 15.84 0.03
C MET A 72 8.40 16.64 1.23
N ARG A 73 7.08 16.81 1.34
CA ARG A 73 6.45 17.61 2.41
C ARG A 73 6.50 16.92 3.78
N LYS A 74 6.83 15.61 3.82
CA LYS A 74 7.25 14.88 5.05
C LYS A 74 8.72 15.07 5.43
N ARG A 75 9.53 15.76 4.62
CA ARG A 75 10.98 15.91 4.85
C ARG A 75 11.42 17.27 5.42
N PHE A 76 10.51 18.22 5.65
CA PHE A 76 10.90 19.61 5.93
C PHE A 76 10.24 20.30 7.14
N ARG A 77 9.85 19.58 8.19
CA ARG A 77 9.68 20.22 9.51
C ARG A 77 10.22 19.34 10.63
N GLY A 78 11.46 19.63 11.03
CA GLY A 78 11.98 19.47 12.38
C GLY A 78 11.90 18.08 13.00
N LEU A 79 12.94 17.27 12.80
CA LEU A 79 13.45 16.51 13.93
C LEU A 79 14.62 17.30 14.51
N ASP A 80 14.31 18.43 15.16
CA ASP A 80 15.31 19.08 16.01
C ASP A 80 15.47 18.19 17.25
N PRO A 81 16.67 17.63 17.50
CA PRO A 81 16.89 16.73 18.64
C PRO A 81 16.69 17.43 20.00
N SER A 82 16.65 18.77 20.04
CA SER A 82 16.41 19.52 21.28
C SER A 82 14.95 19.41 21.79
N GLN A 83 14.00 19.04 20.92
CA GLN A 83 12.57 18.95 21.28
C GLN A 83 12.11 17.54 21.74
N ARG A 84 12.99 16.53 21.73
CA ARG A 84 12.64 15.15 22.15
C ARG A 84 12.49 14.98 23.66
N ILE A 85 12.91 15.94 24.47
CA ILE A 85 12.80 15.85 25.94
C ILE A 85 11.41 16.28 26.44
N GLU A 86 10.72 17.23 25.79
CA GLU A 86 9.42 17.70 26.30
C GLU A 86 8.23 16.79 25.91
N LYS A 87 8.20 16.22 24.70
CA LYS A 87 7.04 15.39 24.25
C LYS A 87 7.04 13.94 24.77
N ALA A 88 8.16 13.44 25.27
CA ALA A 88 8.21 12.11 25.89
C ALA A 88 7.53 12.08 27.28
N ILE A 89 7.31 13.25 27.90
CA ILE A 89 6.65 13.34 29.21
C ILE A 89 5.11 13.27 29.05
N ASP A 90 4.54 13.71 27.93
CA ASP A 90 3.09 13.75 27.71
C ASP A 90 2.52 12.47 27.04
N ALA A 91 3.33 11.75 26.25
CA ALA A 91 2.87 10.54 25.55
C ALA A 91 2.60 9.33 26.46
N SER A 92 3.06 9.35 27.71
CA SER A 92 2.82 8.27 28.69
C SER A 92 1.44 8.32 29.35
N LYS A 93 0.54 9.27 28.99
CA LYS A 93 -0.79 9.37 29.61
C LYS A 93 -1.99 8.93 28.77
N LEU A 94 -1.81 8.36 27.58
CA LEU A 94 -2.97 7.78 26.88
C LEU A 94 -2.73 6.32 26.46
N GLU A 95 -2.73 5.43 27.46
CA GLU A 95 -3.33 4.11 27.27
C GLU A 95 -4.84 4.22 27.57
N SER A 96 -5.63 3.80 26.58
CA SER A 96 -7.10 3.87 26.48
C SER A 96 -7.84 3.10 27.60
N PRO A 97 -9.12 3.42 27.88
CA PRO A 97 -10.21 2.68 27.22
C PRO A 97 -11.44 3.55 26.92
N GLY A 98 -12.31 3.08 26.01
CA GLY A 98 -13.57 3.75 25.73
C GLY A 98 -14.55 3.74 26.92
N SER A 99 -15.51 4.65 26.91
CA SER A 99 -16.91 4.30 27.14
C SER A 99 -17.79 5.43 26.64
N THR A 100 -18.61 5.11 25.66
CA THR A 100 -19.87 5.78 25.35
C THR A 100 -20.71 5.88 26.63
N THR A 101 -21.19 7.08 26.94
CA THR A 101 -22.52 7.48 27.46
C THR A 101 -22.37 8.77 28.25
#